data_AF-A0A1C4X5L8-F1
#
_entry.id   AF-A0A1C4X5L8-F1
#
_cell.length_a   1.000
_cell.length_b   1.000
_cell.length_c   1.000
_cell.angle_alpha   90.00
_cell.angle_beta   90.00
_cell.angle_gamma   90.00
#
_symmetry.space_group_name_H-M   'P 1'
#
loop_
_entity.id
_entity.type
_entity.pdbx_description
1 polymer ?
#
loop_
_entity_poly.entity_id
_entity_poly.type
_entity_poly.pdbx_seq_one_letter_code
_entity_poly.pdbx_strand_id
1 'polypeptide(L)' 'MTVTRTELAVHVEAAFTTGPATRDRILAHAAGSHARPEIIAVLQALPDKPYPTIRNLWYELGHVPIGS' A
#
# COMPACT_ATOMS: atom_id res chain seq x y z
N MET A 1 13.00 4.48 10.84
CA MET A 1 13.42 4.31 9.43
C MET A 1 12.27 4.79 8.56
N THR A 2 12.55 5.45 7.45
CA THR A 2 11.50 6.00 6.58
C THR A 2 10.88 4.88 5.76
N VAL A 3 9.55 4.78 5.74
CA VAL A 3 8.81 3.84 4.89
C VAL A 3 9.09 4.17 3.42
N THR A 4 9.33 3.16 2.60
CA THR A 4 9.59 3.34 1.17
C THR A 4 8.53 2.70 0.29
N ARG A 5 8.40 3.18 -0.95
CA ARG A 5 7.49 2.56 -1.94
C ARG A 5 7.85 1.11 -2.25
N THR A 6 9.14 0.78 -2.26
CA THR A 6 9.63 -0.59 -2.48
C THR A 6 9.21 -1.50 -1.34
N GLU A 7 9.35 -1.05 -0.09
CA GLU A 7 8.88 -1.77 1.10
C GLU A 7 7.34 -1.94 1.07
N LEU A 8 6.60 -0.86 0.80
CA LEU A 8 5.13 -0.93 0.65
C LEU A 8 4.70 -1.95 -0.40
N ALA A 9 5.35 -1.97 -1.57
CA ALA A 9 5.00 -2.86 -2.67
C ALA A 9 5.00 -4.33 -2.25
N VAL A 10 6.02 -4.76 -1.48
CA VAL A 10 6.14 -6.13 -0.97
C VAL A 10 4.91 -6.55 -0.16
N HIS A 11 4.30 -5.63 0.58
CA HIS A 11 3.17 -5.92 1.45
C HIS A 11 1.80 -5.79 0.77
N VAL A 12 1.68 -5.02 -0.31
CA VAL A 12 0.38 -4.67 -0.92
C VAL A 12 0.18 -5.21 -2.32
N GLU A 13 1.22 -5.67 -3.02
CA GLU A 13 1.10 -6.17 -4.40
C GLU A 13 0.10 -7.33 -4.52
N ALA A 14 0.12 -8.25 -3.56
CA ALA A 14 -0.82 -9.37 -3.50
C ALA A 14 -2.30 -8.93 -3.49
N ALA A 15 -2.60 -7.73 -2.97
CA ALA A 15 -3.96 -7.20 -2.93
C ALA A 15 -4.55 -6.99 -4.33
N PHE A 16 -3.71 -6.77 -5.34
CA PHE A 16 -4.12 -6.47 -6.72
C PHE A 16 -4.19 -7.69 -7.64
N THR A 17 -3.81 -8.89 -7.16
CA THR A 17 -3.72 -10.12 -7.98
C THR A 17 -5.06 -10.57 -8.57
N THR A 18 -6.17 -10.25 -7.91
CA THR A 18 -7.53 -10.63 -8.36
C THR A 18 -8.30 -9.44 -8.96
N GLY A 19 -7.62 -8.34 -9.27
CA GLY A 19 -8.23 -7.12 -9.82
C GLY A 19 -8.10 -5.89 -8.90
N PRO A 20 -8.95 -4.86 -9.09
CA PRO A 20 -8.92 -3.64 -8.29
C PRO A 20 -8.98 -3.90 -6.78
N ALA A 21 -8.21 -3.14 -6.01
CA ALA A 21 -8.15 -3.29 -4.55
C ALA A 21 -8.71 -2.05 -3.85
N THR A 22 -9.55 -2.25 -2.83
CA THR A 22 -10.02 -1.18 -1.94
C THR A 22 -8.96 -0.90 -0.86
N ARG A 23 -9.07 0.26 -0.18
CA ARG A 23 -8.20 0.59 0.96
C ARG A 23 -8.20 -0.53 2.01
N ASP A 24 -9.37 -1.05 2.37
CA ASP A 24 -9.50 -2.07 3.40
C ASP A 24 -8.83 -3.39 2.99
N ARG A 25 -8.93 -3.77 1.70
CA ARG A 25 -8.24 -4.94 1.17
C ARG A 25 -6.71 -4.75 1.20
N ILE A 26 -6.23 -3.56 0.84
CA ILE A 26 -4.81 -3.21 0.90
C ILE A 26 -4.30 -3.30 2.35
N LEU A 27 -5.06 -2.75 3.31
CA LEU A 27 -4.74 -2.81 4.74
C LEU A 27 -4.75 -4.26 5.26
N ALA A 28 -5.72 -5.08 4.88
CA ALA A 28 -5.79 -6.48 5.28
C ALA A 28 -4.58 -7.28 4.78
N HIS A 29 -4.14 -7.06 3.54
CA HIS A 29 -2.93 -7.69 3.01
C HIS A 29 -1.66 -7.21 3.71
N ALA A 30 -1.53 -5.91 3.97
CA ALA A 30 -0.39 -5.38 4.71
C ALA A 30 -0.33 -5.94 6.15
N ALA A 31 -1.45 -6.00 6.85
CA ALA A 31 -1.53 -6.58 8.19
C ALA A 31 -1.20 -8.09 8.19
N GLY A 32 -1.76 -8.85 7.24
CA GLY A 32 -1.51 -10.29 7.12
C GLY A 32 -0.07 -10.64 6.72
N SER A 33 0.64 -9.72 6.07
CA SER A 33 2.07 -9.88 5.72
C SER A 33 3.03 -9.39 6.81
N HIS A 34 2.54 -9.13 8.03
CA HIS A 34 3.32 -8.63 9.16
C HIS A 34 4.04 -7.31 8.87
N ALA A 35 3.43 -6.42 8.08
CA ALA A 35 3.95 -5.10 7.83
C ALA A 35 4.13 -4.32 9.15
N ARG A 36 5.21 -3.54 9.24
CA ARG A 36 5.48 -2.69 10.42
C ARG A 36 4.38 -1.64 10.60
N PRO A 37 4.12 -1.16 11.83
CA PRO A 37 3.05 -0.19 12.11
C PRO A 37 3.11 1.07 11.25
N GLU A 38 4.31 1.54 10.89
CA GLU A 38 4.49 2.73 10.05
C GLU A 38 3.93 2.54 8.63
N ILE A 39 4.00 1.33 8.07
CA ILE A 39 3.40 1.00 6.77
C ILE A 39 1.88 1.06 6.87
N ILE A 40 1.32 0.47 7.91
CA ILE A 40 -0.13 0.49 8.17
C ILE A 40 -0.61 1.94 8.30
N ALA A 41 0.11 2.79 9.03
CA ALA A 41 -0.22 4.19 9.19
C ALA A 41 -0.24 4.95 7.84
N VAL A 42 0.73 4.70 6.96
CA VAL A 42 0.73 5.28 5.60
C VAL A 42 -0.49 4.82 4.80
N LEU A 43 -0.82 3.53 4.85
CA LEU A 43 -1.94 2.96 4.10
C LEU A 43 -3.31 3.39 4.64
N GLN A 44 -3.41 3.68 5.94
CA GLN A 44 -4.63 4.21 6.56
C GLN A 44 -4.99 5.61 6.06
N ALA A 45 -3.99 6.42 5.69
CA ALA A 45 -4.19 7.76 5.17
C ALA A 45 -4.74 7.79 3.73
N LEU A 46 -4.87 6.63 3.07
CA LEU A 46 -5.40 6.55 1.71
C LEU A 46 -6.88 6.95 1.67
N PRO A 47 -7.31 7.62 0.59
CA PRO A 47 -8.72 7.81 0.29
C PRO A 47 -9.47 6.48 0.23
N ASP A 48 -10.71 6.47 0.72
CA ASP A 48 -11.59 5.32 0.68
C ASP A 48 -12.22 5.16 -0.72
N LYS A 49 -11.42 4.61 -1.64
CA LYS A 49 -11.81 4.33 -3.02
C LYS A 49 -11.11 3.07 -3.54
N PRO A 50 -11.67 2.40 -4.56
CA PRO A 50 -10.97 1.32 -5.24
C PRO A 50 -9.80 1.87 -6.07
N TYR A 51 -8.67 1.18 -6.01
CA TYR A 51 -7.49 1.41 -6.83
C TYR A 51 -7.44 0.33 -7.92
N PRO A 52 -7.54 0.69 -9.22
CA PRO A 52 -7.53 -0.30 -10.30
C PRO A 52 -6.22 -1.10 -10.38
N THR A 53 -5.10 -0.50 -10.00
CA THR A 53 -3.76 -1.11 -10.04
C THR A 53 -2.88 -0.52 -8.94
N ILE A 54 -1.80 -1.20 -8.60
CA ILE A 54 -0.79 -0.69 -7.65
C ILE A 54 -0.15 0.64 -8.13
N ARG A 55 -0.09 0.89 -9.45
CA ARG A 55 0.41 2.18 -9.96
C ARG A 55 -0.48 3.35 -9.51
N ASN A 56 -1.79 3.13 -9.42
CA ASN A 56 -2.71 4.16 -8.95
C ASN A 56 -2.51 4.51 -7.46
N LEU A 57 -2.09 3.52 -6.67
CA LEU A 57 -1.72 3.73 -5.27
C LEU A 57 -0.51 4.69 -5.15
N TRP A 58 0.46 4.57 -6.04
CA TRP A 58 1.66 5.43 -6.02
C TRP A 58 1.39 6.89 -6.37
N TYR A 59 0.30 7.22 -7.06
CA TYR A 59 -0.12 8.60 -7.26
C TYR A 59 -0.55 9.26 -5.94
N GLU A 60 -1.23 8.52 -5.05
CA GLU A 60 -1.61 9.01 -3.72
C GLU A 60 -0.39 9.09 -2.78
N LEU A 61 0.54 8.14 -2.93
CA LEU A 61 1.74 8.02 -2.12
C LEU A 61 2.97 8.69 -2.75
N GLY A 62 2.77 9.73 -3.56
CA GLY A 62 3.86 10.44 -4.24
C GLY A 62 4.88 11.06 -3.29
N HIS A 63 4.46 11.37 -2.06
CA HIS A 63 5.30 11.90 -0.99
C HIS A 63 6.19 10.83 -0.31
N VAL A 64 5.89 9.54 -0.51
CA VAL A 64 6.69 8.44 0.04
C VAL A 64 7.94 8.26 -0.84
N PRO A 65 9.15 8.18 -0.27
CA PRO A 65 10.36 8.00 -1.05
C PRO A 65 10.38 6.65 -1.79
N ILE A 66 11.05 6.63 -2.93
CA ILE A 66 11.39 5.38 -3.62
C ILE A 66 12.53 4.76 -2.83
N GLY A 67 12.36 3.51 -2.39
CA GLY A 67 13.39 2.79 -1.65
C GLY A 67 14.48 2.34 -2.61
N SER A 68 15.73 2.47 -2.19
CA SER A 68 16.91 1.95 -2.90
C SER A 68 17.01 0.44 -2.81
#